data_AF-A0A452DKW5-F1
#
_entry.id   AF-A0A452DKW5-F1
#
_cell.length_a   1.000
_cell.length_b   1.000
_cell.length_c   1.000
_cell.angle_alpha   90.00
_cell.angle_beta   90.00
_cell.angle_gamma   90.00
#
_symmetry.space_group_name_H-M   'P 1'
#
loop_
_entity.id
_entity.type
_entity.pdbx_description
1 polymer ?
#
loop_
_entity_poly.entity_id
_entity_poly.type
_entity_poly.pdbx_seq_one_letter_code
_entity_poly.pdbx_strand_id
1 'polypeptide(L)'
;PALSTGSGSNTGLYELLVALPAQMQPHVDSQEDLTFLWDVFGEKIKIHEKLHYYEKQNPMPILQGVAGLADDLVEELQNKPINTAEKLLSKPKVKALLSVHETVAQKNYHPVFPPMPDDTDDEEDSVKIICLAKNREPLRYIYQ
;
A
#
# COMPACT_ATOMS: atom_id res chain seq x y z
N PRO A 1 8.85 -21.80 5.39
CA PRO A 1 8.22 -20.51 5.00
C PRO A 1 8.66 -20.09 3.58
N ALA A 2 7.70 -19.94 2.66
CA ALA A 2 7.91 -19.98 1.21
C ALA A 2 8.53 -18.72 0.55
N LEU A 3 9.24 -17.89 1.30
CA LEU A 3 9.79 -16.61 0.79
C LEU A 3 11.33 -16.50 0.84
N SER A 4 12.03 -17.58 1.22
CA SER A 4 13.44 -17.52 1.60
C SER A 4 14.46 -17.64 0.45
N THR A 5 14.06 -17.86 -0.80
CA THR A 5 15.01 -18.16 -1.88
C THR A 5 14.85 -17.21 -3.05
N GLY A 6 15.69 -16.17 -3.11
CA GLY A 6 15.78 -15.32 -4.29
C GLY A 6 16.80 -14.21 -4.11
N SER A 7 17.95 -14.41 -4.75
CA SER A 7 19.08 -13.48 -4.88
C SER A 7 18.62 -12.08 -5.33
N GLY A 8 18.91 -11.07 -4.53
CA GLY A 8 18.62 -9.68 -4.82
C GLY A 8 19.58 -8.78 -4.03
N SER A 9 20.32 -7.96 -4.77
CA SER A 9 21.48 -7.12 -4.44
C SER A 9 21.37 -6.09 -3.30
N ASN A 10 20.47 -6.25 -2.33
CA ASN A 10 20.26 -5.26 -1.26
C ASN A 10 20.57 -5.76 0.17
N THR A 11 21.15 -6.95 0.30
CA THR A 11 21.43 -7.59 1.60
C THR A 11 22.10 -6.64 2.60
N GLY A 12 22.97 -5.74 2.15
CA GLY A 12 23.66 -4.79 3.02
C GLY A 12 22.78 -3.69 3.66
N LEU A 13 21.73 -3.21 2.99
CA LEU A 13 20.81 -2.21 3.58
C LEU A 13 19.90 -2.87 4.62
N TYR A 14 19.42 -4.06 4.33
CA TYR A 14 18.67 -4.88 5.29
C TYR A 14 19.51 -5.20 6.53
N GLU A 15 20.75 -5.65 6.35
CA GLU A 15 21.67 -5.93 7.46
C GLU A 15 21.90 -4.69 8.32
N LEU A 16 22.06 -3.51 7.70
CA LEU A 16 22.22 -2.25 8.41
C LEU A 16 20.97 -1.88 9.19
N LEU A 17 19.79 -2.02 8.60
CA LEU A 17 18.51 -1.69 9.24
C LEU A 17 18.19 -2.63 10.40
N VAL A 18 18.46 -3.94 10.28
CA VAL A 18 18.28 -4.90 11.38
C VAL A 18 19.31 -4.71 12.49
N ALA A 19 20.48 -4.16 12.20
CA ALA A 19 21.50 -3.85 13.20
C ALA A 19 21.26 -2.51 13.93
N LEU A 20 20.35 -1.65 13.44
CA LEU A 20 20.06 -0.35 14.07
C LEU A 20 19.54 -0.47 15.52
N PRO A 21 18.57 -1.34 15.85
CA PRO A 21 18.11 -1.49 17.23
C PRO A 21 19.23 -1.86 18.21
N ALA A 22 20.17 -2.72 17.81
CA ALA A 22 21.33 -3.07 18.63
C ALA A 22 22.29 -1.89 18.84
N GLN A 23 22.44 -1.01 17.84
CA GLN A 23 23.26 0.21 17.95
C GLN A 23 22.58 1.31 18.78
N MET A 24 21.25 1.31 18.82
CA MET A 24 20.45 2.26 19.60
C MET A 24 20.27 1.82 21.06
N GLN A 25 20.52 0.55 21.39
CA GLN A 25 20.43 0.01 22.74
C GLN A 25 21.07 0.88 23.85
N PRO A 26 22.29 1.44 23.72
CA PRO A 26 22.87 2.29 24.76
C PRO A 26 22.20 3.67 24.91
N HIS A 27 21.28 4.05 24.01
CA HIS A 27 20.63 5.35 23.96
C HIS A 27 19.11 5.28 24.20
N VAL A 28 18.54 4.09 24.40
CA VAL A 28 17.11 3.88 24.60
C VAL A 28 16.87 3.31 25.99
N ASP A 29 16.23 4.10 26.85
CA ASP A 29 15.96 3.74 28.25
C ASP A 29 14.71 2.85 28.42
N SER A 30 13.89 2.73 27.36
CA SER A 30 12.64 1.97 27.34
C SER A 30 12.81 0.62 26.63
N GLN A 31 12.59 -0.46 27.38
CA GLN A 31 12.59 -1.83 26.83
C GLN A 31 11.45 -2.06 25.84
N GLU A 32 10.32 -1.38 26.01
CA GLU A 32 9.18 -1.44 25.08
C GLU A 32 9.57 -0.81 23.74
N ASP A 33 10.23 0.34 23.76
CA ASP A 33 10.68 1.02 22.55
C ASP A 33 11.73 0.19 21.81
N LEU A 34 12.68 -0.43 22.54
CA LEU A 34 13.63 -1.36 21.93
C LEU A 34 12.94 -2.54 21.25
N THR A 35 11.94 -3.13 21.91
CA THR A 35 11.19 -4.27 21.36
C THR A 35 10.39 -3.86 20.12
N PHE A 36 9.77 -2.68 20.14
CA PHE A 36 9.09 -2.11 18.98
C PHE A 36 10.04 -1.87 17.81
N LEU A 37 11.23 -1.31 18.07
CA LEU A 37 12.25 -1.10 17.03
C LEU A 37 12.68 -2.45 16.44
N TRP A 38 12.90 -3.48 17.26
CA TRP A 38 13.21 -4.82 16.76
C TRP A 38 12.11 -5.39 15.85
N ASP A 39 10.83 -5.20 16.19
CA ASP A 39 9.71 -5.66 15.37
C ASP A 39 9.61 -4.90 14.03
N VAL A 40 9.74 -3.57 14.08
CA VAL A 40 9.68 -2.70 12.90
C VAL A 40 10.86 -2.93 11.97
N PHE A 41 12.10 -2.97 12.50
CA PHE A 41 13.30 -3.10 11.68
C PHE A 41 13.58 -4.54 11.24
N GLY A 42 13.08 -5.54 11.97
CA GLY A 42 13.28 -6.95 11.67
C GLY A 42 12.37 -7.48 10.56
N GLU A 43 11.08 -7.62 10.84
CA GLU A 43 10.16 -8.37 9.97
C GLU A 43 9.50 -7.48 8.91
N LYS A 44 9.12 -6.24 9.26
CA LYS A 44 8.43 -5.34 8.31
C LYS A 44 9.33 -4.91 7.16
N ILE A 45 10.63 -4.71 7.41
CA ILE A 45 11.59 -4.30 6.38
C ILE A 45 11.85 -5.43 5.38
N LYS A 46 11.95 -6.69 5.83
CA LYS A 46 12.07 -7.85 4.92
C LYS A 46 10.90 -7.94 3.96
N ILE A 47 9.68 -7.77 4.49
CA ILE A 47 8.46 -7.83 3.68
C ILE A 47 8.44 -6.67 2.68
N HIS A 48 8.73 -5.45 3.12
CA HIS A 48 8.79 -4.26 2.27
C HIS A 48 9.80 -4.44 1.13
N GLU A 49 11.02 -4.88 1.44
CA GLU A 49 12.07 -5.06 0.44
C GLU A 49 11.69 -6.13 -0.60
N LYS A 50 11.13 -7.25 -0.14
CA LYS A 50 10.69 -8.31 -1.05
C LYS A 50 9.53 -7.85 -1.94
N LEU A 51 8.56 -7.13 -1.39
CA LEU A 51 7.47 -6.53 -2.17
C LEU A 51 7.99 -5.51 -3.19
N HIS A 52 8.91 -4.64 -2.78
CA HIS A 52 9.53 -3.66 -3.66
C HIS A 52 10.34 -4.32 -4.79
N TYR A 53 10.99 -5.46 -4.53
CA TYR A 53 11.62 -6.27 -5.57
C TYR A 53 10.60 -6.76 -6.62
N TYR A 54 9.44 -7.25 -6.18
CA TYR A 54 8.37 -7.65 -7.10
C TYR A 54 7.76 -6.46 -7.84
N GLU A 55 7.65 -5.29 -7.19
CA GLU A 55 7.17 -4.06 -7.84
C GLU A 55 8.08 -3.65 -9.01
N LYS A 56 9.41 -3.81 -8.89
CA LYS A 56 10.36 -3.55 -9.98
C LYS A 56 10.18 -4.50 -11.18
N GLN A 57 9.64 -5.69 -10.95
CA GLN A 57 9.37 -6.68 -11.99
C GLN A 57 7.91 -6.66 -12.45
N ASN A 58 7.12 -5.69 -11.99
CA ASN A 58 5.71 -5.64 -12.29
C ASN A 58 5.49 -5.43 -13.79
N PRO A 59 4.80 -6.36 -14.49
CA PRO A 59 4.48 -6.17 -15.90
C PRO A 59 3.62 -4.92 -16.09
N MET A 60 3.83 -4.23 -17.21
CA MET A 60 3.01 -3.07 -17.55
C MET A 60 1.56 -3.53 -17.79
N PRO A 61 0.56 -2.88 -17.16
CA PRO A 61 -0.83 -3.21 -17.39
C PRO A 61 -1.19 -2.96 -18.86
N ILE A 62 -1.82 -3.95 -19.49
CA ILE A 62 -2.17 -3.91 -20.92
C ILE A 62 -3.29 -2.89 -21.18
N LEU A 63 -4.21 -2.75 -20.21
CA LEU A 63 -5.36 -1.87 -20.31
C LEU A 63 -5.73 -1.34 -18.92
N GLN A 64 -6.13 -0.06 -18.86
CA GLN A 64 -6.76 0.56 -17.70
C GLN A 64 -8.29 0.53 -17.88
N GLY A 65 -9.07 0.41 -16.80
CA GLY A 65 -10.54 0.36 -16.90
C GLY A 65 -11.11 -1.01 -17.26
N VAL A 66 -10.40 -2.11 -17.01
CA VAL A 66 -10.89 -3.47 -17.36
C VAL A 66 -12.18 -3.81 -16.60
N ALA A 67 -12.33 -3.33 -15.37
CA ALA A 67 -13.55 -3.52 -14.59
C ALA A 67 -14.75 -2.81 -15.24
N GLY A 68 -14.59 -1.55 -15.64
CA GLY A 68 -15.61 -0.80 -16.37
C GLY A 68 -15.96 -1.43 -17.72
N LEU A 69 -14.94 -1.83 -18.50
CA LEU A 69 -15.15 -2.53 -19.77
C LEU A 69 -15.91 -3.85 -19.60
N ALA A 70 -15.67 -4.58 -18.51
CA ALA A 70 -16.39 -5.80 -18.20
C ALA A 70 -17.86 -5.53 -17.85
N ASP A 71 -18.17 -4.42 -17.18
CA ASP A 71 -19.54 -4.00 -16.91
C ASP A 71 -20.24 -3.55 -18.21
N ASP A 72 -19.58 -2.75 -19.06
CA ASP A 72 -20.09 -2.36 -20.39
C ASP A 72 -20.41 -3.60 -21.24
N LEU A 73 -19.51 -4.59 -21.24
CA LEU A 73 -19.69 -5.85 -21.98
C LEU A 73 -20.84 -6.68 -21.39
N VAL A 74 -21.03 -6.66 -20.07
CA VAL A 74 -22.18 -7.32 -19.43
C VAL A 74 -23.48 -6.68 -19.92
N GLU A 75 -23.57 -5.35 -19.97
CA GLU A 75 -24.75 -4.64 -20.50
C GLU A 75 -25.03 -4.96 -21.96
N GLU A 76 -24.01 -4.99 -22.83
CA GLU A 76 -24.18 -5.37 -24.23
C GLU A 76 -24.63 -6.83 -24.42
N LEU A 77 -24.21 -7.73 -23.53
CA LEU A 77 -24.49 -9.16 -23.63
C LEU A 77 -25.81 -9.59 -22.98
N GLN A 78 -26.45 -8.74 -22.16
CA GLN A 78 -27.73 -9.04 -21.50
C GLN A 78 -28.86 -9.38 -22.48
N ASN A 79 -28.80 -8.86 -23.71
CA ASN A 79 -29.82 -9.08 -24.73
C ASN A 79 -29.57 -10.30 -25.64
N LYS A 80 -28.53 -11.11 -25.36
CA LYS A 80 -28.18 -12.28 -26.20
C LYS A 80 -28.64 -13.61 -25.56
N PRO A 81 -29.19 -14.54 -26.36
CA PRO A 81 -29.86 -15.75 -25.85
C PRO A 81 -28.94 -16.78 -25.17
N ILE A 82 -27.62 -16.70 -25.33
CA ILE A 82 -26.63 -17.51 -24.60
C ILE A 82 -25.42 -16.63 -24.27
N ASN A 83 -25.36 -16.13 -23.03
CA ASN A 83 -24.30 -15.25 -22.58
C ASN A 83 -23.57 -15.85 -21.36
N THR A 84 -22.95 -17.02 -21.55
CA THR A 84 -22.09 -17.64 -20.52
C THR A 84 -21.00 -16.68 -20.03
N ALA A 85 -20.52 -15.79 -20.89
CA ALA A 85 -19.60 -14.71 -20.53
C ALA A 85 -20.21 -13.68 -19.56
N GLU A 86 -21.45 -13.23 -19.77
CA GLU A 86 -22.15 -12.32 -18.85
C GLU A 86 -22.28 -12.95 -17.46
N LYS A 87 -22.74 -14.22 -17.41
CA LYS A 87 -22.82 -14.99 -16.16
C LYS A 87 -21.48 -15.20 -15.46
N LEU A 88 -20.36 -15.14 -16.19
CA LEU A 88 -19.02 -15.25 -15.61
C LEU A 88 -18.53 -13.89 -15.10
N LEU A 89 -18.69 -12.82 -15.88
CA LEU A 89 -18.29 -11.45 -15.53
C LEU A 89 -19.14 -10.89 -14.37
N SER A 90 -20.40 -11.31 -14.26
CA SER A 90 -21.28 -10.99 -13.13
C SER A 90 -20.90 -11.70 -11.82
N LYS A 91 -19.95 -12.65 -11.82
CA LYS A 91 -19.53 -13.34 -10.59
C LYS A 91 -18.71 -12.39 -9.69
N PRO A 92 -19.01 -12.33 -8.38
CA PRO A 92 -18.28 -11.45 -7.46
C PRO A 92 -16.76 -11.66 -7.46
N LYS A 93 -16.31 -12.91 -7.60
CA LYS A 93 -14.87 -13.24 -7.65
C LYS A 93 -14.17 -12.65 -8.88
N VAL A 94 -14.85 -12.61 -10.02
CA VAL A 94 -14.31 -12.07 -11.27
C VAL A 94 -14.28 -10.54 -11.17
N LYS A 95 -15.36 -9.90 -10.70
CA LYS A 95 -15.37 -8.46 -10.46
C LYS A 95 -14.28 -8.01 -9.47
N ALA A 96 -14.11 -8.76 -8.37
CA ALA A 96 -13.05 -8.47 -7.40
C ALA A 96 -11.65 -8.60 -8.02
N LEU A 97 -11.41 -9.63 -8.85
CA LEU A 97 -10.13 -9.79 -9.55
C LEU A 97 -9.85 -8.63 -10.51
N LEU A 98 -10.86 -8.20 -11.29
CA LEU A 98 -10.74 -7.08 -12.21
C LEU A 98 -10.49 -5.75 -11.48
N SER A 99 -11.17 -5.54 -10.35
CA SER A 99 -10.94 -4.38 -9.47
C SER A 99 -9.52 -4.38 -8.89
N VAL A 100 -9.05 -5.51 -8.36
CA VAL A 100 -7.67 -5.62 -7.84
C VAL A 100 -6.64 -5.38 -8.93
N HIS A 101 -6.85 -5.94 -10.13
CA HIS A 101 -5.99 -5.70 -11.28
C HIS A 101 -5.88 -4.20 -11.57
N GLU A 102 -7.01 -3.48 -11.57
CA GLU A 102 -7.03 -2.05 -11.81
C GLU A 102 -6.34 -1.24 -10.69
N THR A 103 -6.61 -1.55 -9.42
CA THR A 103 -5.94 -0.91 -8.29
C THR A 103 -4.42 -1.06 -8.35
N VAL A 104 -3.91 -2.25 -8.69
CA VAL A 104 -2.48 -2.52 -8.85
C VAL A 104 -1.92 -1.80 -10.09
N ALA A 105 -2.63 -1.84 -11.22
CA ALA A 105 -2.24 -1.19 -12.46
C ALA A 105 -2.11 0.34 -12.32
N GLN A 106 -3.00 0.95 -11.54
CA GLN A 106 -3.01 2.40 -11.28
C GLN A 106 -2.09 2.80 -10.12
N LYS A 107 -1.44 1.84 -9.45
CA LYS A 107 -0.73 2.05 -8.18
C LYS A 107 -1.56 2.77 -7.12
N ASN A 108 -2.88 2.57 -7.15
CA ASN A 108 -3.83 3.25 -6.29
C ASN A 108 -4.08 2.49 -4.98
N TYR A 109 -2.99 2.06 -4.34
CA TYR A 109 -2.99 1.35 -3.07
C TYR A 109 -2.40 2.20 -1.93
N HIS A 110 -2.16 3.49 -2.18
CA HIS A 110 -1.78 4.42 -1.13
C HIS A 110 -2.97 4.62 -0.17
N PRO A 111 -2.72 4.73 1.15
CA PRO A 111 -3.76 5.03 2.10
C PRO A 111 -4.42 6.37 1.74
N VAL A 112 -5.74 6.34 1.58
CA VAL A 112 -6.55 7.54 1.33
C VAL A 112 -6.84 8.20 2.67
N PHE A 113 -6.58 9.50 2.76
CA PHE A 113 -6.94 10.25 3.96
C PHE A 113 -8.47 10.29 4.12
N PRO A 114 -9.01 10.02 5.32
CA PRO A 114 -10.42 10.25 5.57
C PRO A 114 -10.76 11.73 5.35
N PRO A 115 -11.99 12.06 4.89
CA PRO A 115 -12.42 13.44 4.75
C PRO A 115 -12.39 14.16 6.11
N MET A 116 -12.02 15.45 6.08
CA MET A 116 -11.98 16.31 7.27
C MET A 116 -13.40 16.45 7.86
N PRO A 117 -13.61 16.36 9.19
CA PRO A 117 -14.89 16.71 9.81
C PRO A 117 -15.18 18.21 9.65
N ASP A 118 -16.45 18.60 9.51
CA ASP A 118 -16.87 20.01 9.37
C ASP A 118 -16.73 20.84 10.67
N ASP A 119 -16.57 20.19 11.84
CA ASP A 119 -16.52 20.84 13.17
C ASP A 119 -15.11 20.86 13.79
N THR A 120 -14.04 20.85 12.99
CA THR A 120 -12.68 20.94 13.54
C THR A 120 -12.26 22.39 13.74
N ASP A 121 -11.84 22.73 14.96
CA ASP A 121 -11.15 24.00 15.25
C ASP A 121 -9.82 24.01 14.47
N ASP A 122 -9.71 24.85 13.44
CA ASP A 122 -8.53 24.96 12.57
C ASP A 122 -7.23 25.29 13.34
N GLU A 123 -7.36 25.74 14.60
CA GLU A 123 -6.26 26.08 15.49
C GLU A 123 -5.64 24.86 16.19
N GLU A 124 -6.27 23.68 16.12
CA GLU A 124 -5.78 22.46 16.79
C GLU A 124 -4.53 21.88 16.10
N ASP A 125 -3.49 21.57 16.87
CA ASP A 125 -2.23 21.01 16.34
C ASP A 125 -2.44 19.69 15.58
N SER A 126 -3.49 18.93 15.93
CA SER A 126 -3.93 17.74 15.21
C SER A 126 -4.31 18.06 13.75
N VAL A 127 -5.01 19.16 13.51
CA VAL A 127 -5.41 19.64 12.17
C VAL A 127 -4.17 20.06 11.37
N LYS A 128 -3.23 20.77 12.00
CA LYS A 128 -1.96 21.14 11.38
C LYS A 128 -1.14 19.92 10.97
N ILE A 129 -1.03 18.91 11.83
CA ILE A 129 -0.34 17.65 11.52
C ILE A 129 -1.01 16.92 10.35
N ILE A 130 -2.35 16.83 10.34
CA ILE A 130 -3.12 16.20 9.26
C ILE A 130 -2.92 16.94 7.93
N CYS A 131 -2.95 18.27 7.94
CA CYS A 131 -2.73 19.10 6.74
C CYS A 131 -1.30 18.97 6.19
N LEU A 132 -0.29 18.97 7.05
CA LEU A 132 1.10 18.76 6.63
C LEU A 132 1.29 17.36 6.02
N ALA A 133 0.70 16.33 6.63
CA ALA A 133 0.72 14.97 6.10
C ALA A 133 0.00 14.88 4.74
N LYS A 134 -1.14 15.56 4.58
CA LYS A 134 -1.90 15.63 3.32
C LYS A 134 -1.12 16.35 2.22
N ASN A 135 -0.42 17.43 2.56
CA ASN A 135 0.31 18.27 1.60
C ASN A 135 1.77 17.83 1.39
N ARG A 136 2.25 16.81 2.11
CA ARG A 136 3.66 16.38 2.14
C ARG A 136 4.62 17.51 2.53
N GLU A 137 4.18 18.36 3.43
CA GLU A 137 4.97 19.47 3.96
C GLU A 137 5.79 19.01 5.19
N PRO A 138 7.00 19.55 5.40
CA PRO A 138 7.83 19.17 6.54
C PRO A 138 7.25 19.65 7.88
N LEU A 139 7.37 18.81 8.92
CA LEU A 139 6.86 19.05 10.28
C LEU A 139 7.41 20.31 10.97
N ARG A 140 8.44 20.94 10.40
CA ARG A 140 8.99 22.21 10.90
C ARG A 140 7.99 23.37 10.88
N TYR A 141 6.90 23.25 10.13
CA TYR A 141 5.89 24.30 10.00
C TYR A 141 4.79 24.25 11.08
N ILE A 142 4.87 23.33 12.04
CA ILE A 142 3.85 23.22 13.11
C ILE A 142 3.96 24.36 14.14
N TYR A 143 5.14 25.00 14.28
CA TYR A 143 5.44 25.97 15.34
C TYR A 143 5.65 27.41 14.84
N GLN A 144 5.14 27.76 13.67
CA GLN A 144 5.28 29.09 13.06
C GLN A 144 3.91 29.76 12.94
#